data_AF-A0A1N6GYP1-F1
#
_entry.id   AF-A0A1N6GYP1-F1
#
_cell.length_a   1.000
_cell.length_b   1.000
_cell.length_c   1.000
_cell.angle_alpha   90.00
_cell.angle_beta   90.00
_cell.angle_gamma   90.00
#
_symmetry.space_group_name_H-M   'P 1'
#
loop_
_entity.id
_entity.type
_entity.pdbx_description
1 polymer ?
#
loop_
_entity_poly.entity_id
_entity_poly.type
_entity_poly.pdbx_seq_one_letter_code
_entity_poly.pdbx_strand_id
1 'polypeptide(L)'
;MLDEATTEARRLAASLRSIDTDLAESANAVWLALEPTPDQATLMGCAATLEAIEQRLPPGTLAALVRVRLTRLQGLVNALLDDDLPPPAA
;
A
#
# COMPACT_ATOMS: atom_id res chain seq x y z
N MET A 1 12.25 -5.66 3.14
CA MET A 1 11.31 -4.61 2.69
C MET A 1 10.00 -5.20 2.20
N LEU A 2 10.01 -6.21 1.33
CA LEU A 2 8.80 -6.87 0.86
C LEU A 2 7.94 -7.46 2.00
N ASP A 3 8.52 -8.24 2.92
CA ASP A 3 7.79 -8.80 4.07
C ASP A 3 7.13 -7.73 4.96
N GLU A 4 7.78 -6.56 5.07
CA GLU A 4 7.25 -5.42 5.83
C GLU A 4 6.08 -4.77 5.08
N ALA A 5 6.19 -4.60 3.76
CA ALA A 5 5.11 -4.10 2.91
C ALA A 5 3.90 -5.05 2.97
N THR A 6 4.11 -6.36 2.86
CA THR A 6 3.07 -7.38 2.99
C THR A 6 2.37 -7.32 4.35
N THR A 7 3.16 -7.21 5.44
CA THR A 7 2.64 -7.09 6.80
C THR A 7 1.81 -5.82 6.98
N GLU A 8 2.28 -4.67 6.48
CA GLU A 8 1.56 -3.41 6.58
C GLU A 8 0.33 -3.36 5.67
N ALA A 9 0.35 -3.97 4.49
CA ALA A 9 -0.83 -4.12 3.63
C ALA A 9 -1.95 -4.90 4.31
N ARG A 10 -1.61 -6.03 4.96
CA ARG A 10 -2.57 -6.81 5.75
C ARG A 10 -3.15 -6.00 6.92
N ARG A 11 -2.31 -5.23 7.63
CA ARG A 11 -2.74 -4.36 8.73
C ARG A 11 -3.63 -3.21 8.26
N LEU A 12 -3.32 -2.63 7.10
CA LEU A 12 -4.11 -1.58 6.48
C LEU A 12 -5.51 -2.10 6.13
N ALA A 13 -5.59 -3.26 5.45
CA ALA A 13 -6.87 -3.90 5.13
C ALA A 13 -7.70 -4.17 6.39
N ALA A 14 -7.10 -4.69 7.46
CA ALA A 14 -7.78 -4.91 8.73
C ALA A 14 -8.30 -3.60 9.36
N SER A 15 -7.52 -2.52 9.29
CA SER A 15 -7.90 -1.21 9.83
C SER A 15 -9.08 -0.61 9.06
N LEU A 16 -9.05 -0.74 7.73
CA LEU A 16 -10.08 -0.21 6.83
C LEU A 16 -11.43 -0.93 6.98
N ARG A 17 -11.46 -2.21 7.35
CA ARG A 17 -12.73 -2.95 7.56
C ARG A 17 -13.68 -2.28 8.57
N SER A 18 -13.13 -1.49 9.50
CA SER A 18 -13.92 -0.74 10.48
C SER A 18 -14.43 0.62 9.99
N ILE A 19 -13.95 1.07 8.82
CA ILE A 19 -14.27 2.38 8.21
C ILE A 19 -15.14 2.17 6.97
N ASP A 20 -14.65 1.36 6.04
CA ASP A 20 -15.22 1.18 4.71
C ASP A 20 -14.75 -0.18 4.14
N THR A 21 -15.71 -1.05 3.83
CA THR A 21 -15.42 -2.40 3.33
C THR A 21 -14.78 -2.39 1.94
N ASP A 22 -15.16 -1.46 1.07
CA ASP A 22 -14.62 -1.38 -0.30
C ASP A 22 -13.15 -0.94 -0.27
N LEU A 23 -12.81 0.00 0.61
CA LEU A 23 -11.41 0.40 0.84
C LEU A 23 -10.61 -0.76 1.43
N ALA A 24 -11.22 -1.55 2.32
CA ALA A 24 -10.57 -2.73 2.88
C ALA A 24 -10.29 -3.81 1.84
N GLU A 25 -11.21 -4.03 0.90
CA GLU A 25 -11.01 -4.93 -0.24
C GLU A 25 -9.91 -4.43 -1.16
N SER A 26 -9.85 -3.13 -1.41
CA SER A 26 -8.78 -2.50 -2.20
C SER A 26 -7.41 -2.71 -1.55
N ALA A 27 -7.29 -2.51 -0.23
CA ALA A 27 -6.05 -2.78 0.50
C ALA A 27 -5.70 -4.28 0.56
N ASN A 28 -6.72 -5.15 0.58
CA ASN A 28 -6.52 -6.59 0.50
C ASN A 28 -5.97 -7.02 -0.87
N ALA A 29 -6.41 -6.39 -1.96
CA ALA A 29 -5.85 -6.61 -3.28
C ALA A 29 -4.36 -6.22 -3.35
N VAL A 30 -3.97 -5.11 -2.71
CA VAL A 30 -2.55 -4.73 -2.56
C VAL A 30 -1.76 -5.81 -1.82
N TRP A 31 -2.28 -6.33 -0.70
CA TRP A 31 -1.61 -7.41 0.02
C TRP A 31 -1.40 -8.65 -0.86
N LEU A 32 -2.43 -9.09 -1.58
CA LEU A 32 -2.33 -10.26 -2.48
C LEU A 32 -1.36 -10.02 -3.63
N ALA A 33 -1.29 -8.80 -4.15
CA ALA A 33 -0.39 -8.43 -5.24
C ALA A 33 1.10 -8.41 -4.80
N LEU A 34 1.37 -8.20 -3.52
CA LEU A 34 2.73 -8.21 -2.96
C LEU A 34 3.28 -9.62 -2.71
N GLU A 35 2.47 -10.69 -2.81
CA GLU A 35 2.93 -12.08 -2.61
C GLU A 35 2.89 -12.88 -3.93
N PRO A 36 3.91 -13.73 -4.23
CA PRO A 36 5.16 -13.95 -3.49
C PRO A 36 6.32 -13.02 -3.91
N THR A 37 6.31 -12.48 -5.13
CA THR A 37 7.33 -11.56 -5.64
C THR A 37 6.71 -10.68 -6.72
N PRO A 38 6.32 -9.43 -6.41
CA PRO A 38 5.71 -8.53 -7.37
C PRO A 38 6.77 -8.04 -8.36
N ASP A 39 6.37 -7.85 -9.62
CA ASP A 39 7.15 -7.11 -10.59
C ASP A 39 6.89 -5.60 -10.48
N GLN A 40 7.69 -4.80 -11.19
CA GLN A 40 7.56 -3.35 -11.20
C GLN A 40 6.14 -2.87 -11.60
N ALA A 41 5.49 -3.52 -12.57
CA ALA A 41 4.14 -3.17 -12.99
C ALA A 41 3.11 -3.41 -11.86
N THR A 42 3.27 -4.51 -11.14
CA THR A 42 2.45 -4.86 -9.97
C THR A 42 2.66 -3.84 -8.85
N LEU A 43 3.91 -3.44 -8.60
CA LEU A 43 4.24 -2.41 -7.59
C LEU A 43 3.65 -1.03 -7.96
N MET A 44 3.69 -0.62 -9.23
CA MET A 44 3.02 0.61 -9.70
C MET A 44 1.50 0.53 -9.50
N GLY A 45 0.89 -0.62 -9.79
CA GLY A 45 -0.54 -0.87 -9.53
C GLY A 45 -0.90 -0.79 -8.05
N CYS A 46 -0.02 -1.30 -7.18
CA CYS A 46 -0.16 -1.17 -5.73
C CYS A 46 -0.10 0.31 -5.31
N ALA A 47 0.88 1.08 -5.81
CA ALA A 47 1.01 2.50 -5.50
C ALA A 47 -0.25 3.30 -5.91
N ALA A 48 -0.76 3.07 -7.13
CA ALA A 48 -1.98 3.71 -7.61
C ALA A 48 -3.21 3.33 -6.77
N THR A 49 -3.32 2.07 -6.35
CA THR A 49 -4.41 1.61 -5.47
C THR A 49 -4.35 2.29 -4.11
N LEU A 50 -3.16 2.44 -3.52
CA LEU A 50 -2.97 3.12 -2.24
C LEU A 50 -3.30 4.61 -2.33
N GLU A 51 -2.96 5.27 -3.43
CA GLU A 51 -3.36 6.66 -3.68
C GLU A 51 -4.90 6.80 -3.79
N ALA A 52 -5.57 5.88 -4.50
CA ALA A 52 -7.02 5.87 -4.59
C ALA A 52 -7.71 5.66 -3.23
N ILE A 53 -7.15 4.80 -2.37
CA ILE A 53 -7.65 4.63 -0.99
C ILE A 53 -7.50 5.94 -0.22
N GLU A 54 -6.35 6.61 -0.34
CA GLU A 54 -6.09 7.87 0.35
C GLU A 54 -7.08 8.97 -0.01
N GLN A 55 -7.42 9.09 -1.29
CA GLN A 55 -8.38 10.09 -1.80
C GLN A 55 -9.81 9.85 -1.31
N ARG A 56 -10.16 8.62 -0.94
CA ARG A 56 -11.50 8.21 -0.49
C ARG A 56 -11.65 8.12 1.02
N LEU A 57 -10.58 8.25 1.80
CA LEU A 57 -10.65 8.20 3.25
C LEU A 57 -11.54 9.34 3.78
N PRO A 58 -12.52 9.05 4.67
CA PRO A 58 -13.33 10.10 5.29
C PRO A 58 -12.48 10.95 6.25
N PRO A 59 -12.92 12.16 6.61
CA PRO A 59 -12.26 12.92 7.67
C PRO A 59 -12.49 12.27 9.05
N GLY A 60 -11.61 12.56 10.02
CA GLY A 60 -11.76 12.17 11.42
C GLY A 60 -10.56 11.41 12.01
N THR A 61 -10.59 11.20 13.33
CA THR A 61 -9.45 10.64 14.09
C THR A 61 -9.08 9.23 13.66
N LEU A 62 -10.07 8.35 13.43
CA LEU A 62 -9.81 6.97 12.97
C LEU A 62 -9.18 6.96 11.58
N ALA A 63 -9.69 7.78 10.66
CA ALA A 63 -9.13 7.90 9.33
C ALA A 63 -7.71 8.48 9.34
N ALA A 64 -7.40 9.42 10.26
CA ALA A 64 -6.05 9.93 10.44
C ALA A 64 -5.05 8.83 10.86
N LEU A 65 -5.45 7.93 11.77
CA LEU A 65 -4.63 6.78 12.16
C LEU A 65 -4.41 5.81 10.99
N VAL A 66 -5.44 5.57 10.18
CA VAL A 66 -5.32 4.77 8.95
C VAL A 66 -4.41 5.44 7.93
N ARG A 67 -4.48 6.77 7.80
CA ARG A 67 -3.64 7.53 6.87
C ARG A 67 -2.16 7.40 7.21
N VAL A 68 -1.78 7.41 8.49
CA VAL A 68 -0.39 7.14 8.92
C VAL A 68 0.08 5.75 8.43
N ARG A 69 -0.76 4.72 8.54
CA ARG A 69 -0.43 3.37 8.06
C ARG A 69 -0.33 3.32 6.53
N LEU A 70 -1.25 3.99 5.85
CA LEU A 70 -1.25 4.09 4.40
C LEU A 70 0.02 4.76 3.88
N THR A 71 0.41 5.90 4.46
CA THR A 71 1.66 6.61 4.11
C THR A 71 2.89 5.75 4.35
N ARG A 72 2.92 4.97 5.45
CA ARG A 72 4.01 4.02 5.68
C ARG A 72 4.09 2.96 4.59
N LEU A 73 2.96 2.37 4.21
CA LEU A 73 2.92 1.35 3.16
C LEU A 73 3.29 1.92 1.79
N GLN A 74 2.82 3.12 1.44
CA GLN A 74 3.25 3.83 0.22
C GLN A 74 4.77 4.02 0.20
N GLY A 75 5.37 4.43 1.33
CA GLY A 75 6.82 4.55 1.44
C GLY A 75 7.57 3.24 1.18
N LEU A 76 7.05 2.12 1.68
CA LEU A 76 7.64 0.80 1.45
C LEU A 76 7.51 0.37 -0.03
N VAL A 77 6.35 0.57 -0.64
CA VAL A 77 6.12 0.24 -2.07
C VAL A 77 7.00 1.11 -2.98
N ASN A 78 7.12 2.40 -2.69
CA ASN A 78 7.99 3.30 -3.45
C ASN A 78 9.47 2.92 -3.32
N ALA A 79 9.91 2.53 -2.11
CA ALA A 79 11.29 2.08 -1.93
C ALA A 79 11.56 0.74 -2.67
N LEU A 80 10.58 -0.16 -2.75
CA LEU A 80 10.67 -1.36 -3.59
C LEU A 80 10.73 -1.03 -5.09
N LEU A 81 10.02 0.00 -5.53
CA LEU A 81 10.10 0.49 -6.92
C LEU A 81 11.48 1.09 -7.24
N ASP A 82 12.05 1.83 -6.29
CA ASP A 82 13.36 2.45 -6.45
C ASP A 82 14.49 1.42 -6.45
N ASP A 83 14.38 0.34 -5.67
CA ASP A 83 15.35 -0.77 -5.63
C ASP A 83 15.38 -1.56 -6.96
N ASP A 84 14.30 -1.54 -7.75
CA ASP A 84 14.20 -2.21 -9.05
C ASP A 84 14.76 -1.35 -10.21
N LEU A 85 15.19 -0.10 -9.93
CA LEU A 85 15.84 0.74 -10.93
C LEU A 85 17.31 0.34 -11.12
N PRO A 86 17.75 0.07 -12.36
CA PRO A 86 19.18 -0.10 -12.62
C PRO A 86 19.92 1.20 -12.24
N PRO A 87 21.14 1.11 -11.67
CA PRO A 87 21.89 2.29 -11.30
C PRO A 87 22.09 3.19 -12.54
N PRO A 88 22.08 4.53 -12.38
CA PRO A 88 22.25 5.43 -13.50
C PRO A 88 23.59 5.15 -14.18
N ALA A 89 23.56 4.99 -15.50
CA ALA A 89 24.77 4.78 -16.30
C ALA A 89 25.73 5.96 -16.09
N ALA A 90 26.93 5.66 -15.60
CA ALA A 90 28.01 6.62 -15.36
C ALA A 90 28.72 7.03 -16.66
#